data_AF-A0A7V8NJ66-F1
#
_entry.id   AF-A0A7V8NJ66-F1
#
_cell.length_a   1.000
_cell.length_b   1.000
_cell.length_c   1.000
_cell.angle_alpha   90.00
_cell.angle_beta   90.00
_cell.angle_gamma   90.00
#
_symmetry.space_group_name_H-M   'P 1'
#
loop_
_entity.id
_entity.type
_entity.pdbx_description
1 polymer ?
#
loop_
_entity_poly.entity_id
_entity_poly.type
_entity_poly.pdbx_seq_one_letter_code
_entity_poly.pdbx_strand_id
1 'polypeptide(L)'
;MTQHCSDHGYEKSDEDNALEWVDQVMATVAAEVRRRRKELGWSAQDLADKCEVIGHSIPRNVIANMESGRRSNLPLVDVMVLARALNTSPICLIYPVGYIDDVQRLPLEHPTSTLDALKWFTGESAELGAEDDMLRYFRAHRAAEERLRTAGQEEEYAGYKARSANNADRKAEALRAQASAAQAAEAAKVRLRKARAFIKEGGVTPPHLWSDLAAEVDPPESIPNSIEENDV
;
A
#
# COMPACT_ATOMS: atom_id res chain seq x y z
N MET A 1 34.95 -6.04 -55.58
CA MET A 1 34.45 -4.79 -54.97
C MET A 1 33.14 -5.12 -54.27
N THR A 2 33.21 -5.68 -53.07
CA THR A 2 32.04 -5.99 -52.24
C THR A 2 31.90 -4.86 -51.23
N GLN A 3 30.99 -3.92 -51.51
CA GLN A 3 30.60 -2.89 -50.56
C GLN A 3 29.73 -3.54 -49.48
N HIS A 4 30.25 -3.55 -48.27
CA HIS A 4 29.53 -3.86 -47.05
C HIS A 4 28.68 -2.61 -46.74
N CYS A 5 27.36 -2.68 -46.92
CA CYS A 5 26.46 -1.70 -46.32
C CYS A 5 26.52 -1.90 -44.80
N SER A 6 27.24 -1.02 -44.12
CA SER A 6 27.14 -0.83 -42.68
C SER A 6 25.76 -0.25 -42.37
N ASP A 7 24.91 -1.09 -41.77
CA ASP A 7 23.67 -0.70 -41.12
C ASP A 7 24.03 0.18 -39.90
N HIS A 8 23.97 1.50 -40.06
CA HIS A 8 24.15 2.45 -38.98
C HIS A 8 22.83 2.58 -38.21
N GLY A 9 22.59 1.63 -37.32
CA GLY A 9 21.64 1.81 -36.24
C GLY A 9 22.12 2.96 -35.35
N TYR A 10 21.39 4.07 -35.35
CA TYR A 10 21.53 5.08 -34.33
C TYR A 10 21.04 4.45 -33.01
N GLU A 11 21.97 4.00 -32.17
CA GLU A 11 21.66 3.68 -30.78
C GLU A 11 21.11 4.96 -30.13
N LYS A 12 19.83 4.91 -29.75
CA LYS A 12 19.12 6.01 -29.09
C LYS A 12 19.85 6.33 -27.78
N SER A 13 20.14 7.60 -27.51
CA SER A 13 20.87 7.98 -26.30
C SER A 13 20.05 7.69 -25.03
N ASP A 14 20.73 7.51 -23.89
CA ASP A 14 20.05 7.33 -22.60
C ASP A 14 19.13 8.52 -22.25
N GLU A 15 19.51 9.73 -22.69
CA GLU A 15 18.71 10.96 -22.51
C GLU A 15 17.41 10.89 -23.33
N ASP A 16 17.48 10.43 -24.58
CA ASP A 16 16.29 10.24 -25.43
C ASP A 16 15.34 9.17 -24.87
N ASN A 17 15.89 8.08 -24.32
CA ASN A 17 15.10 7.02 -23.68
C ASN A 17 14.44 7.50 -22.38
N ALA A 18 15.13 8.34 -21.59
CA ALA A 18 14.56 8.93 -20.38
C ALA A 18 13.43 9.90 -20.69
N LEU A 19 13.58 10.73 -21.72
CA LEU A 19 12.51 11.62 -22.21
C LEU A 19 11.29 10.81 -22.69
N GLU A 20 11.52 9.72 -23.43
CA GLU A 20 10.45 8.82 -23.85
C GLU A 20 9.71 8.20 -22.66
N TRP A 21 10.43 7.77 -21.61
CA TRP A 21 9.81 7.26 -20.39
C TRP A 21 8.93 8.30 -19.70
N VAL A 22 9.40 9.55 -19.58
CA VAL A 22 8.60 10.65 -18.99
C VAL A 22 7.30 10.84 -19.78
N ASP A 23 7.38 10.86 -21.11
CA ASP A 23 6.21 11.01 -21.98
C ASP A 23 5.24 9.83 -21.84
N GLN A 24 5.74 8.61 -21.72
CA GLN A 24 4.91 7.42 -21.50
C GLN A 24 4.17 7.48 -20.15
N VAL A 25 4.85 7.82 -19.06
CA VAL A 25 4.22 7.96 -17.73
C VAL A 25 3.14 9.04 -17.77
N MET A 26 3.44 10.18 -18.40
CA MET A 26 2.50 11.29 -18.56
C MET A 26 1.27 10.89 -19.40
N ALA A 27 1.48 10.17 -20.49
CA ALA A 27 0.41 9.68 -21.35
C ALA A 27 -0.50 8.69 -20.60
N THR A 28 0.07 7.80 -19.79
CA THR A 28 -0.69 6.88 -18.91
C THR A 28 -1.59 7.65 -17.96
N VAL A 29 -1.05 8.61 -17.21
CA VAL A 29 -1.84 9.39 -16.24
C VAL A 29 -2.94 10.18 -16.95
N ALA A 30 -2.64 10.82 -18.08
CA ALA A 30 -3.61 11.56 -18.87
C ALA A 30 -4.74 10.67 -19.40
N ALA A 31 -4.39 9.48 -19.90
CA ALA A 31 -5.34 8.48 -20.38
C ALA A 31 -6.26 7.98 -19.26
N GLU A 32 -5.71 7.71 -18.07
CA GLU A 32 -6.47 7.22 -16.93
C GLU A 32 -7.40 8.28 -16.33
N VAL A 33 -6.94 9.53 -16.24
CA VAL A 33 -7.82 10.66 -15.89
C VAL A 33 -8.98 10.75 -16.88
N ARG A 34 -8.68 10.68 -18.19
CA ARG A 34 -9.71 10.74 -19.24
C ARG A 34 -10.70 9.58 -19.13
N ARG A 35 -10.20 8.36 -18.99
CA ARG A 35 -11.01 7.13 -18.86
C ARG A 35 -11.95 7.27 -17.67
N ARG A 36 -11.41 7.55 -16.48
CA ARG A 36 -12.21 7.63 -15.25
C ARG A 36 -13.24 8.76 -15.31
N ARG A 37 -12.87 9.92 -15.85
CA ARG A 37 -13.81 11.04 -16.06
C ARG A 37 -14.96 10.63 -16.99
N LYS A 38 -14.68 9.89 -18.07
CA LYS A 38 -15.70 9.41 -19.00
C LYS A 38 -16.61 8.35 -18.40
N GLU A 39 -16.10 7.46 -17.56
CA GLU A 39 -16.92 6.50 -16.79
C GLU A 39 -17.92 7.18 -15.86
N LEU A 40 -17.54 8.32 -15.28
CA LEU A 40 -18.43 9.13 -14.45
C LEU A 40 -19.42 9.97 -15.28
N GLY A 41 -19.33 9.94 -16.61
CA GLY A 41 -20.17 10.75 -17.51
C GLY A 41 -19.81 12.25 -17.50
N TRP A 42 -18.61 12.60 -17.01
CA TRP A 42 -18.23 14.00 -16.79
C TRP A 42 -17.56 14.64 -17.99
N SER A 43 -17.80 15.93 -18.18
CA SER A 43 -17.02 16.82 -19.02
C SER A 43 -15.73 17.26 -18.31
N ALA A 44 -14.79 17.86 -19.06
CA ALA A 44 -13.60 18.45 -18.45
C ALA A 44 -13.92 19.64 -17.53
N GLN A 45 -15.07 20.31 -17.74
CA GLN A 45 -15.54 21.36 -16.83
C GLN A 45 -15.99 20.78 -15.50
N ASP A 46 -16.78 19.70 -15.54
CA ASP A 46 -17.26 19.04 -14.30
C ASP A 46 -16.10 18.59 -13.42
N LEU A 47 -15.01 18.09 -14.02
CA LEU A 47 -13.80 17.73 -13.26
C LEU A 47 -13.10 18.97 -12.68
N ALA A 48 -13.00 20.06 -13.44
CA ALA A 48 -12.42 21.31 -12.95
C ALA A 48 -13.20 21.86 -11.74
N ASP A 49 -14.54 21.86 -11.83
CA ASP A 49 -15.43 22.30 -10.77
C ASP A 49 -15.27 21.44 -9.51
N LYS A 50 -15.06 20.12 -9.67
CA LYS A 50 -14.77 19.22 -8.54
C LYS A 50 -13.42 19.49 -7.87
N CYS A 51 -12.40 19.81 -8.65
CA CYS A 51 -11.09 20.22 -8.11
C CYS A 51 -11.21 21.53 -7.32
N GLU A 52 -11.99 22.49 -7.81
CA GLU A 52 -12.28 23.74 -7.09
C GLU A 52 -13.00 23.49 -5.75
N VAL A 53 -14.01 22.61 -5.72
CA VAL A 53 -14.70 22.22 -4.48
C VAL A 53 -13.75 21.58 -3.44
N ILE A 54 -12.69 20.90 -3.88
CA ILE A 54 -11.66 20.33 -2.99
C ILE A 54 -10.75 21.42 -2.41
N GLY A 55 -10.73 22.62 -3.02
CA GLY A 55 -9.88 23.74 -2.61
C GLY A 55 -8.60 23.88 -3.42
N HIS A 56 -8.46 23.14 -4.53
CA HIS A 56 -7.31 23.26 -5.45
C HIS A 56 -7.79 23.32 -6.89
N SER A 57 -7.92 24.54 -7.43
CA SER A 57 -8.45 24.78 -8.77
C SER A 57 -7.50 24.28 -9.86
N ILE A 58 -7.97 23.31 -10.66
CA ILE A 58 -7.31 22.85 -11.89
C ILE A 58 -8.21 23.25 -13.06
N PRO A 59 -7.85 24.30 -13.83
CA PRO A 59 -8.70 24.83 -14.89
C PRO A 59 -9.09 23.81 -15.97
N ARG A 60 -10.28 23.93 -16.55
CA ARG A 60 -10.76 23.06 -17.64
C ARG A 60 -9.76 22.94 -18.80
N ASN A 61 -9.13 24.05 -19.21
CA ASN A 61 -8.17 24.06 -20.31
C ASN A 61 -6.90 23.26 -19.96
N VAL A 62 -6.48 23.25 -18.69
CA VAL A 62 -5.38 22.42 -18.19
C VAL A 62 -5.73 20.95 -18.33
N ILE A 63 -6.91 20.54 -17.86
CA ILE A 63 -7.39 19.17 -17.97
C ILE A 63 -7.47 18.75 -19.44
N ALA A 64 -8.09 19.58 -20.29
CA ALA A 64 -8.23 19.29 -21.72
C ALA A 64 -6.89 19.17 -22.45
N ASN A 65 -5.90 19.99 -22.11
CA ASN A 65 -4.56 19.95 -22.72
C ASN A 65 -3.74 18.75 -22.23
N MET A 66 -3.86 18.39 -20.96
CA MET A 66 -3.25 17.17 -20.42
C MET A 66 -3.83 15.93 -21.11
N GLU A 67 -5.15 15.81 -21.17
CA GLU A 67 -5.82 14.66 -21.80
C GLU A 67 -5.58 14.53 -23.31
N SER A 68 -5.14 15.61 -23.96
CA SER A 68 -4.78 15.61 -25.39
C SER A 68 -3.28 15.45 -25.63
N GLY A 69 -2.47 15.27 -24.58
CA GLY A 69 -1.00 15.21 -24.68
C GLY A 69 -0.32 16.53 -25.05
N ARG A 70 -1.05 17.66 -25.05
CA ARG A 70 -0.47 18.99 -25.37
C ARG A 70 0.29 19.61 -24.21
N ARG A 71 0.14 19.06 -23.00
CA ARG A 71 0.84 19.50 -21.80
C ARG A 71 1.81 18.40 -21.37
N SER A 72 3.09 18.74 -21.33
CA SER A 72 4.20 17.83 -21.01
C SER A 72 4.53 17.73 -19.51
N ASN A 73 3.81 18.45 -18.64
CA ASN A 73 4.09 18.44 -17.20
C ASN A 73 2.80 18.38 -16.37
N LEU A 74 2.73 17.44 -15.44
CA LEU A 74 1.64 17.27 -14.49
C LEU A 74 2.22 17.28 -13.06
N PRO A 75 2.00 18.36 -12.30
CA PRO A 75 2.45 18.42 -10.91
C PRO A 75 1.90 17.27 -10.07
N LEU A 76 2.71 16.71 -9.17
CA LEU A 76 2.30 15.64 -8.25
C LEU A 76 1.04 16.01 -7.45
N VAL A 77 0.96 17.26 -7.00
CA VAL A 77 -0.21 17.79 -6.27
C VAL A 77 -1.49 17.73 -7.12
N ASP A 78 -1.38 17.98 -8.43
CA ASP A 78 -2.51 17.90 -9.34
C ASP A 78 -2.98 16.44 -9.47
N VAL A 79 -2.07 15.46 -9.52
CA VAL A 79 -2.43 14.02 -9.53
C VAL A 79 -3.24 13.64 -8.29
N MET A 80 -2.84 14.10 -7.10
CA MET A 80 -3.54 13.82 -5.85
C MET A 80 -4.96 14.40 -5.86
N VAL A 81 -5.11 15.64 -6.32
CA VAL A 81 -6.41 16.33 -6.39
C VAL A 81 -7.31 15.72 -7.45
N LEU A 82 -6.77 15.42 -8.64
CA LEU A 82 -7.51 14.75 -9.72
C LEU A 82 -8.02 13.38 -9.27
N ALA A 83 -7.18 12.59 -8.60
CA ALA A 83 -7.58 11.29 -8.07
C ALA A 83 -8.72 11.41 -7.05
N ARG A 84 -8.61 12.38 -6.12
CA ARG A 84 -9.67 12.66 -5.16
C ARG A 84 -10.96 13.10 -5.85
N ALA A 85 -10.88 13.97 -6.85
CA ALA A 85 -12.04 14.43 -7.62
C ALA A 85 -12.72 13.29 -8.40
N LEU A 86 -11.93 12.36 -8.92
CA LEU A 86 -12.38 11.22 -9.71
C LEU A 86 -12.80 9.99 -8.87
N ASN A 87 -12.80 10.12 -7.54
CA ASN A 87 -13.08 9.04 -6.60
C ASN A 87 -12.23 7.78 -6.90
N THR A 88 -10.91 7.98 -7.05
CA THR A 88 -9.93 6.90 -7.24
C THR A 88 -8.69 7.14 -6.36
N SER A 89 -7.80 6.15 -6.26
CA SER A 89 -6.51 6.30 -5.59
C SER A 89 -5.51 6.99 -6.53
N PRO A 90 -4.65 7.93 -6.06
CA PRO A 90 -3.63 8.56 -6.90
C PRO A 90 -2.75 7.55 -7.62
N ILE A 91 -2.42 6.44 -6.95
CA ILE A 91 -1.56 5.43 -7.54
C ILE A 91 -2.21 4.68 -8.71
N CYS A 92 -3.54 4.58 -8.74
CA CYS A 92 -4.26 3.96 -9.85
C CYS A 92 -4.29 4.85 -11.10
N LEU A 93 -3.95 6.14 -11.00
CA LEU A 93 -3.72 6.99 -12.17
C LEU A 93 -2.33 6.76 -12.78
N ILE A 94 -1.35 6.34 -11.97
CA ILE A 94 0.04 6.10 -12.38
C ILE A 94 0.20 4.66 -12.88
N TYR A 95 -0.30 3.70 -12.10
CA TYR A 95 -0.29 2.27 -12.39
C TYR A 95 -1.73 1.74 -12.45
N PRO A 96 -2.37 1.77 -13.63
CA PRO A 96 -3.75 1.35 -13.79
C PRO A 96 -3.89 -0.18 -13.89
N VAL A 97 -3.64 -0.84 -12.76
CA VAL A 97 -3.76 -2.30 -12.61
C VAL A 97 -5.12 -2.78 -13.14
N GLY A 98 -5.09 -3.78 -14.02
CA GLY A 98 -6.28 -4.38 -14.64
C GLY A 98 -6.78 -3.66 -15.89
N TYR A 99 -6.18 -2.53 -16.27
CA TYR A 99 -6.45 -1.83 -17.53
C TYR A 99 -5.24 -1.81 -18.46
N ILE A 100 -4.04 -1.75 -17.88
CA ILE A 100 -2.77 -1.89 -18.58
C ILE A 100 -2.05 -3.08 -17.96
N ASP A 101 -1.57 -3.99 -18.82
CA ASP A 101 -0.87 -5.20 -18.37
C ASP A 101 0.55 -4.86 -17.91
N ASP A 102 1.31 -4.17 -18.76
CA ASP A 102 2.72 -3.86 -18.52
C ASP A 102 3.02 -2.35 -18.59
N VAL A 103 3.93 -1.89 -17.73
CA VAL A 103 4.38 -0.51 -17.62
C VAL A 103 5.89 -0.46 -17.40
N GLN A 104 6.52 0.61 -17.89
CA GLN A 104 7.92 0.90 -17.58
C GLN A 104 8.01 1.67 -16.25
N ARG A 105 8.51 1.01 -15.21
CA ARG A 105 8.56 1.54 -13.83
C ARG A 105 9.58 2.66 -13.66
N LEU A 106 10.76 2.50 -14.26
CA LEU A 106 11.87 3.46 -14.25
C LEU A 106 12.43 3.65 -15.67
N PRO A 107 13.10 4.78 -15.95
CA PRO A 107 13.80 4.96 -17.22
C PRO A 107 14.78 3.81 -17.49
N LEU A 108 14.96 3.46 -18.76
CA LEU A 108 15.93 2.46 -19.23
C LEU A 108 15.67 1.02 -18.76
N GLU A 109 14.61 0.75 -17.97
CA GLU A 109 14.20 -0.61 -17.60
C GLU A 109 13.25 -1.21 -18.65
N HIS A 110 13.21 -2.54 -18.76
CA HIS A 110 12.16 -3.19 -19.55
C HIS A 110 10.79 -3.04 -18.87
N PRO A 111 9.68 -3.01 -19.64
CA PRO A 111 8.34 -3.06 -19.07
C PRO A 111 8.17 -4.27 -18.14
N THR A 112 7.45 -4.06 -17.03
CA THR A 112 7.10 -5.08 -16.05
C THR A 112 5.60 -5.05 -15.80
N SER A 113 5.07 -6.07 -15.11
CA SER A 113 3.64 -6.10 -14.80
C SER A 113 3.23 -4.87 -13.99
N THR A 114 2.09 -4.28 -14.33
CA THR A 114 1.57 -3.08 -13.64
C THR A 114 1.35 -3.35 -12.15
N LEU A 115 1.02 -4.59 -11.79
CA LEU A 115 0.88 -5.00 -10.39
C LEU A 115 2.22 -5.01 -9.65
N ASP A 116 3.30 -5.44 -10.29
CA ASP A 116 4.61 -5.48 -9.64
C ASP A 116 5.25 -4.09 -9.56
N ALA A 117 5.04 -3.24 -10.59
CA ALA A 117 5.38 -1.82 -10.51
C ALA A 117 4.62 -1.11 -9.37
N LEU A 118 3.32 -1.40 -9.20
CA LEU A 118 2.52 -0.90 -8.09
C LEU A 118 3.09 -1.35 -6.73
N LYS A 119 3.36 -2.64 -6.55
CA LYS A 119 3.93 -3.19 -5.31
C LYS A 119 5.27 -2.56 -4.96
N TRP A 120 6.12 -2.32 -5.95
CA TRP A 120 7.37 -1.59 -5.73
C TRP A 120 7.10 -0.16 -5.25
N PHE A 121 6.22 0.58 -5.93
CA PHE A 121 5.94 1.98 -5.59
C PHE A 121 5.33 2.11 -4.20
N THR A 122 4.46 1.17 -3.81
CA THR A 122 3.86 1.16 -2.47
C THR A 122 4.80 0.60 -1.41
N GLY A 123 6.02 0.14 -1.74
CA GLY A 123 6.95 -0.46 -0.79
C GLY A 123 6.52 -1.85 -0.29
N GLU A 124 5.70 -2.56 -1.05
CA GLU A 124 5.37 -3.97 -0.80
C GLU A 124 6.46 -4.93 -1.31
N SER A 125 7.28 -4.47 -2.27
CA SER A 125 8.49 -5.20 -2.71
C SER A 125 9.68 -4.88 -1.81
N ALA A 126 10.40 -5.91 -1.36
CA ALA A 126 11.59 -5.79 -0.52
C ALA A 126 12.89 -5.50 -1.30
N GLU A 127 12.79 -5.17 -2.60
CA GLU A 127 13.94 -5.02 -3.52
C GLU A 127 14.98 -3.97 -3.09
N LEU A 128 14.58 -2.92 -2.40
CA LEU A 128 15.47 -1.78 -2.11
C LEU A 128 16.33 -1.95 -0.85
N GLY A 129 16.43 -3.16 -0.28
CA GLY A 129 17.13 -3.36 0.99
C GLY A 129 16.51 -2.57 2.15
N ALA A 130 15.26 -2.13 1.98
CA ALA A 130 14.47 -1.34 2.91
C ALA A 130 13.94 -2.21 4.07
N GLU A 131 14.79 -3.10 4.58
CA GLU A 131 14.45 -3.90 5.74
C GLU A 131 14.13 -2.98 6.94
N ASP A 132 14.65 -1.76 7.01
CA ASP A 132 14.39 -0.87 8.15
C ASP A 132 13.41 0.28 7.88
N ASP A 133 12.59 0.21 6.83
CA ASP A 133 11.59 1.27 6.62
C ASP A 133 10.43 1.17 7.62
N MET A 134 10.00 2.33 8.15
CA MET A 134 8.90 2.38 9.11
C MET A 134 7.59 1.88 8.50
N LEU A 135 7.41 2.03 7.18
CA LEU A 135 6.21 1.58 6.47
C LEU A 135 6.00 0.06 6.64
N ARG A 136 7.07 -0.74 6.56
CA ARG A 136 7.07 -2.19 6.79
C ARG A 136 6.57 -2.52 8.19
N TYR A 137 7.07 -1.83 9.21
CA TYR A 137 6.67 -2.08 10.60
C TYR A 137 5.23 -1.66 10.87
N PHE A 138 4.78 -0.54 10.30
CA PHE A 138 3.37 -0.13 10.40
C PHE A 138 2.44 -1.13 9.69
N ARG A 139 2.84 -1.67 8.54
CA ARG A 139 2.10 -2.75 7.87
C ARG A 139 2.08 -4.04 8.68
N ALA A 140 3.23 -4.46 9.19
CA ALA A 140 3.34 -5.65 10.03
C ALA A 140 2.50 -5.51 11.31
N HIS A 141 2.50 -4.32 11.92
CA HIS A 141 1.63 -3.97 13.04
C HIS A 141 0.16 -4.17 12.68
N ARG A 142 -0.32 -3.55 11.60
CA ARG A 142 -1.73 -3.63 11.18
C ARG A 142 -2.15 -5.06 10.82
N ALA A 143 -1.30 -5.80 10.10
CA ALA A 143 -1.56 -7.19 9.75
C ALA A 143 -1.63 -8.10 10.99
N ALA A 144 -0.74 -7.89 11.97
CA ALA A 144 -0.75 -8.64 13.21
C ALA A 144 -1.97 -8.31 14.09
N GLU A 145 -2.36 -7.04 14.18
CA GLU A 145 -3.57 -6.59 14.86
C GLU A 145 -4.83 -7.24 14.24
N GLU A 146 -4.95 -7.21 12.91
CA GLU A 146 -6.07 -7.84 12.21
C GLU A 146 -6.09 -9.37 12.40
N ARG A 147 -4.93 -10.04 12.29
CA ARG A 147 -4.86 -11.49 12.49
C ARG A 147 -5.27 -11.88 13.92
N LEU A 148 -4.85 -11.10 14.91
CA LEU A 148 -5.20 -11.32 16.30
C LEU A 148 -6.71 -11.20 16.52
N ARG A 149 -7.34 -10.14 15.98
CA ARG A 149 -8.80 -9.96 16.05
C ARG A 149 -9.53 -11.14 15.42
N THR A 150 -9.15 -11.53 14.21
CA THR A 150 -9.77 -12.65 13.51
C THR A 150 -9.56 -13.97 14.27
N ALA A 151 -8.35 -14.21 14.80
CA ALA A 151 -8.06 -15.41 15.58
C ALA A 151 -8.89 -15.50 16.88
N GLY A 152 -9.08 -14.37 17.59
CA GLY A 152 -9.93 -14.33 18.78
C GLY A 152 -11.40 -14.64 18.47
N GLN A 153 -11.92 -14.10 17.36
CA GLN A 153 -13.28 -14.41 16.89
C GLN A 153 -13.42 -15.90 16.51
N GLU A 154 -12.43 -16.46 15.82
CA GLU A 154 -12.37 -17.89 15.47
C GLU A 154 -12.34 -18.77 16.71
N GLU A 155 -11.54 -18.42 17.72
CA GLU A 155 -11.41 -19.16 18.97
C GLU A 155 -12.72 -19.16 19.75
N GLU A 156 -13.34 -18.00 19.94
CA GLU A 156 -14.61 -17.87 20.65
C GLU A 156 -15.72 -18.68 19.97
N TYR A 157 -15.82 -18.55 18.65
CA TYR A 157 -16.81 -19.28 17.85
C TYR A 157 -16.60 -20.80 17.91
N ALA A 158 -15.34 -21.26 17.81
CA ALA A 158 -15.00 -22.66 17.95
C ALA A 158 -15.29 -23.18 19.36
N GLY A 159 -15.01 -22.40 20.41
CA GLY A 159 -15.34 -22.72 21.80
C GLY A 159 -16.85 -22.80 22.05
N TYR A 160 -17.64 -21.92 21.42
CA TYR A 160 -19.10 -22.03 21.42
C TYR A 160 -19.58 -23.33 20.74
N LYS A 161 -19.04 -23.67 19.57
CA LYS A 161 -19.36 -24.93 18.88
C LYS A 161 -18.98 -26.15 19.72
N ALA A 162 -17.83 -26.14 20.38
CA ALA A 162 -17.38 -27.24 21.23
C ALA A 162 -18.33 -27.45 22.43
N ARG A 163 -18.84 -26.37 23.03
CA ARG A 163 -19.81 -26.42 24.13
C ARG A 163 -21.19 -26.90 23.67
N SER A 164 -21.61 -26.49 22.47
CA SER A 164 -22.95 -26.78 21.94
C SER A 164 -23.03 -28.05 21.09
N ALA A 165 -21.91 -28.77 20.93
CA ALA A 165 -21.83 -29.96 20.08
C ALA A 165 -22.63 -31.13 20.65
N ASN A 166 -23.40 -31.78 19.77
CA ASN A 166 -24.27 -32.91 20.08
C ASN A 166 -23.65 -34.29 19.83
N ASN A 167 -22.44 -34.36 19.26
CA ASN A 167 -21.66 -35.59 19.09
C ASN A 167 -20.18 -35.32 19.39
N ALA A 168 -19.49 -36.36 19.87
CA ALA A 168 -18.06 -36.39 20.18
C ALA A 168 -17.18 -35.94 18.99
N ASP A 169 -17.48 -36.37 17.76
CA ASP A 169 -16.66 -36.00 16.60
C ASP A 169 -16.68 -34.50 16.31
N ARG A 170 -17.87 -33.90 16.28
CA ARG A 170 -18.06 -32.45 16.10
C ARG A 170 -17.43 -31.65 17.24
N LYS A 171 -17.53 -32.16 18.47
CA LYS A 171 -16.88 -31.56 19.62
C LYS A 171 -15.36 -31.59 19.47
N ALA A 172 -14.79 -32.72 19.07
CA ALA A 172 -13.35 -32.87 18.87
C ALA A 172 -12.83 -31.97 17.74
N GLU A 173 -13.57 -31.86 16.62
CA GLU A 173 -13.24 -30.93 15.54
C GLU A 173 -13.27 -29.47 16.02
N ALA A 174 -14.32 -29.05 16.72
CA ALA A 174 -14.44 -27.70 17.26
C ALA A 174 -13.32 -27.38 18.27
N LEU A 175 -12.93 -28.33 19.12
CA LEU A 175 -11.80 -28.16 20.04
C LEU A 175 -10.46 -28.00 19.31
N ARG A 176 -10.23 -28.76 18.21
CA ARG A 176 -9.02 -28.59 17.38
C ARG A 176 -9.00 -27.22 16.72
N ALA A 177 -10.14 -26.77 16.19
CA ALA A 177 -10.27 -25.44 15.60
C ALA A 177 -10.02 -24.33 16.64
N GLN A 178 -10.56 -24.49 17.85
CA GLN A 178 -10.33 -23.56 18.97
C GLN A 178 -8.85 -23.49 19.33
N ALA A 179 -8.18 -24.64 19.49
CA ALA A 179 -6.75 -24.68 19.81
C ALA A 179 -5.87 -24.05 18.70
N SER A 180 -6.21 -24.29 17.43
CA SER A 180 -5.52 -23.67 16.28
C SER A 180 -5.69 -22.15 16.26
N ALA A 181 -6.92 -21.67 16.51
CA ALA A 181 -7.21 -20.25 16.60
C ALA A 181 -6.47 -19.58 17.77
N ALA A 182 -6.44 -20.20 18.95
CA ALA A 182 -5.67 -19.73 20.09
C ALA A 182 -4.17 -19.61 19.79
N GLN A 183 -3.59 -20.63 19.13
CA GLN A 183 -2.19 -20.58 18.70
C GLN A 183 -1.93 -19.44 17.69
N ALA A 184 -2.85 -19.22 16.76
CA ALA A 184 -2.74 -18.13 15.80
C ALA A 184 -2.86 -16.75 16.46
N ALA A 185 -3.72 -16.61 17.48
CA ALA A 185 -3.84 -15.41 18.29
C ALA A 185 -2.51 -15.09 18.99
N GLU A 186 -1.91 -16.06 19.69
CA GLU A 186 -0.62 -15.87 20.36
C GLU A 186 0.51 -15.54 19.38
N ALA A 187 0.57 -16.21 18.22
CA ALA A 187 1.55 -15.88 17.19
C ALA A 187 1.34 -14.45 16.63
N ALA A 188 0.09 -13.98 16.52
CA ALA A 188 -0.21 -12.62 16.11
C ALA A 188 0.18 -11.60 17.20
N LYS A 189 -0.06 -11.88 18.48
CA LYS A 189 0.40 -11.05 19.61
C LYS A 189 1.92 -10.87 19.59
N VAL A 190 2.69 -11.94 19.40
CA VAL A 190 4.16 -11.86 19.33
C VAL A 190 4.62 -10.98 18.16
N ARG A 191 4.00 -11.11 16.99
CA ARG A 191 4.32 -10.24 15.84
C ARG A 191 3.96 -8.79 16.11
N LEU A 192 2.81 -8.53 16.73
CA LEU A 192 2.36 -7.20 17.10
C LEU A 192 3.33 -6.55 18.10
N ARG A 193 3.78 -7.27 19.13
CA ARG A 193 4.80 -6.81 20.09
C ARG A 193 6.09 -6.43 19.39
N LYS A 194 6.60 -7.29 18.51
CA LYS A 194 7.83 -7.02 17.75
C LYS A 194 7.70 -5.77 16.89
N ALA A 195 6.62 -5.66 16.11
CA ALA A 195 6.39 -4.49 15.26
C ALA A 195 6.33 -3.18 16.08
N ARG A 196 5.64 -3.20 17.24
CA ARG A 196 5.56 -2.04 18.14
C ARG A 196 6.90 -1.68 18.76
N ALA A 197 7.69 -2.67 19.19
CA ALA A 197 9.02 -2.45 19.74
C ALA A 197 9.92 -1.73 18.73
N PHE A 198 9.95 -2.19 17.48
CA PHE A 198 10.70 -1.52 16.40
C PHE A 198 10.21 -0.10 16.12
N ILE A 199 8.88 0.12 16.09
CA ILE A 199 8.34 1.47 15.90
C ILE A 199 8.79 2.42 17.03
N LYS A 200 8.79 1.94 18.28
CA LYS A 200 9.26 2.71 19.45
C LYS A 200 10.77 2.97 19.40
N GLU A 201 11.57 1.98 19.02
CA GLU A 201 13.03 2.10 18.89
C GLU A 201 13.40 3.16 17.85
N GLY A 202 12.64 3.26 16.77
CA GLY A 202 12.75 4.35 15.78
C GLY A 202 12.23 5.71 16.26
N GLY A 203 11.86 5.86 17.54
CA GLY A 203 11.37 7.13 18.12
C GLY A 203 9.97 7.54 17.66
N VAL A 204 9.21 6.64 17.02
CA VAL A 204 7.87 6.91 16.51
C VAL A 204 6.82 6.32 17.45
N THR A 205 5.69 7.01 17.60
CA THR A 205 4.57 6.51 18.38
C THR A 205 3.84 5.40 17.61
N PRO A 206 3.74 4.16 18.14
CA PRO A 206 3.01 3.10 17.48
C PRO A 206 1.52 3.42 17.36
N PRO A 207 0.81 2.85 16.37
CA PRO A 207 -0.64 2.99 16.28
C PRO A 207 -1.34 2.58 17.57
N HIS A 208 -2.43 3.27 17.89
CA HIS A 208 -3.21 3.03 19.09
C HIS A 208 -3.80 1.60 19.09
N LEU A 209 -3.75 0.93 20.25
CA LEU A 209 -4.44 -0.32 20.53
C LEU A 209 -5.52 -0.06 21.57
N TRP A 210 -6.64 -0.78 21.50
CA TRP A 210 -7.72 -0.68 22.49
C TRP A 210 -7.20 -1.15 23.86
N SER A 211 -7.74 -0.59 24.95
CA SER A 211 -7.18 -0.70 26.31
C SER A 211 -6.82 -2.12 26.74
N ASP A 212 -7.74 -3.07 26.54
CA ASP A 212 -7.59 -4.45 27.01
C ASP A 212 -6.45 -5.15 26.26
N LEU A 213 -6.36 -4.89 24.95
CA LEU A 213 -5.30 -5.42 24.11
C LEU A 213 -3.96 -4.70 24.33
N ALA A 214 -3.98 -3.40 24.63
CA ALA A 214 -2.79 -2.62 24.90
C ALA A 214 -2.07 -3.15 26.15
N ALA A 215 -2.82 -3.46 27.22
CA ALA A 215 -2.27 -4.02 28.46
C ALA A 215 -1.64 -5.41 28.25
N GLU A 216 -2.21 -6.24 27.37
CA GLU A 216 -1.65 -7.55 27.04
C GLU A 216 -0.40 -7.43 26.16
N VAL A 217 -0.41 -6.54 25.16
CA VAL A 217 0.64 -6.45 24.15
C VAL A 217 1.83 -5.66 24.68
N ASP A 218 1.58 -4.51 25.30
CA ASP A 218 2.58 -3.65 25.93
C ASP A 218 2.30 -3.59 27.45
N PRO A 219 2.69 -4.61 28.23
CA PRO A 219 2.57 -4.50 29.67
C PRO A 219 3.37 -3.28 30.15
N PRO A 220 2.85 -2.50 31.11
CA PRO A 220 3.59 -1.36 31.66
C PRO A 220 4.97 -1.85 32.11
N GLU A 221 6.02 -1.11 31.76
CA GLU A 221 7.37 -1.42 32.21
C GLU A 221 7.31 -1.65 33.72
N SER A 222 7.73 -2.84 34.15
CA SER A 222 7.88 -3.16 35.56
C SER A 222 8.82 -2.10 36.13
N ILE A 223 8.27 -1.18 36.94
CA ILE A 223 9.05 -0.24 37.73
C ILE A 223 10.10 -1.09 38.45
N PRO A 224 11.42 -0.84 38.27
CA PRO A 224 12.42 -1.59 39.02
C PRO A 224 12.10 -1.41 40.49
N ASN A 225 11.82 -2.51 41.19
CA ASN A 225 11.76 -2.50 42.64
C ASN A 225 13.14 -2.04 43.12
N SER A 226 13.28 -0.75 43.40
CA SER A 226 14.32 -0.23 44.28
C SER A 226 13.99 -0.77 45.66
N ILE A 227 14.46 -1.98 45.94
CA ILE A 227 14.70 -2.42 47.30
C ILE A 227 15.85 -1.53 47.77
N GLU A 228 15.50 -0.39 48.37
CA GLU A 228 16.37 0.24 49.36
C GLU A 228 16.49 -0.77 50.51
N GLU A 229 17.52 -1.61 50.47
CA GLU A 229 18.12 -2.10 51.71
C GLU A 229 18.83 -0.91 52.34
N ASN A 230 18.12 -0.25 53.25
CA ASN A 230 18.71 0.59 54.28
C ASN A 230 18.20 0.10 55.64
N ASP A 231 19.15 -0.05 56.57
CA ASP A 231 19.06 -0.40 57.99
C ASP A 231 18.73 -1.88 58.30
N VAL A 232 19.58 -2.65 58.99
CA VAL A 232 20.30 -2.40 60.28
C VAL A 232 21.64 -3.12 60.35
#